data_AF-A0A4U5N9Y0-F1
#
_entry.id   AF-A0A4U5N9Y0-F1
#
_cell.length_a   1.000
_cell.length_b   1.000
_cell.length_c   1.000
_cell.angle_alpha   90.00
_cell.angle_beta   90.00
_cell.angle_gamma   90.00
#
_symmetry.space_group_name_H-M   'P 1'
#
loop_
_entity.id
_entity.type
_entity.pdbx_description
1 polymer ?
#
loop_
_entity_poly.entity_id
_entity_poly.type
_entity_poly.pdbx_seq_one_letter_code
_entity_poly.pdbx_strand_id
1 'polypeptide(L)'
;MEPTSGATWNVDATPFTGHTASVEDLQWSSTEDHVFASCSVDGHIAIWDAHLGKSPAIYFKAHNADVNVISWNRLASVMLASGSDDGTFSIRDLRLLSPKSEEDKSLVAHFQYHKHPITSIEWSPHEASTLAVSSSDNQLIIWDLSLEKDEEQEAEFKAKTKEQVNAPADLPPQLLFVHQGQKDLKELHWHAQIPGMIVSTASDGFNILMPSNIQSTLPSEGV
;
A
#
# COMPACT_ATOMS: atom_id res chain seq x y z
N MET A 1 13.74 16.17 -12.77
CA MET A 1 14.42 17.34 -13.37
C MET A 1 15.22 18.00 -12.28
N GLU A 2 16.55 18.04 -12.39
CA GLU A 2 17.35 18.85 -11.46
C GLU A 2 17.04 20.33 -11.70
N PRO A 3 16.84 21.15 -10.65
CA PRO A 3 16.74 22.58 -10.82
C PRO A 3 18.10 23.09 -11.32
N THR A 4 18.16 23.57 -12.56
CA THR A 4 19.33 24.32 -13.05
C THR A 4 19.62 25.46 -12.07
N SER A 5 20.91 25.69 -11.81
CA SER A 5 21.50 26.52 -10.73
C SER A 5 21.11 28.02 -10.67
N GLY A 6 20.06 28.43 -11.38
CA GLY A 6 19.46 29.77 -11.30
C GLY A 6 17.93 29.79 -11.22
N ALA A 7 17.25 28.65 -11.10
CA ALA A 7 15.80 28.60 -10.96
C ALA A 7 15.40 28.84 -9.49
N THR A 8 14.79 30.00 -9.22
CA THR A 8 14.08 30.23 -7.96
C THR A 8 12.82 29.38 -7.93
N TRP A 9 12.59 28.62 -6.86
CA TRP A 9 11.34 27.91 -6.64
C TRP A 9 10.16 28.89 -6.72
N ASN A 10 9.23 28.64 -7.64
CA ASN A 10 7.96 29.36 -7.65
C ASN A 10 7.02 28.66 -6.66
N VAL A 11 6.90 29.22 -5.46
CA VAL A 11 6.06 28.68 -4.40
C VAL A 11 4.77 29.48 -4.32
N ASP A 12 3.64 28.79 -4.32
CA ASP A 12 2.35 29.42 -4.06
C ASP A 12 2.20 29.66 -2.55
N ALA A 13 1.86 30.89 -2.15
CA ALA A 13 1.65 31.25 -0.74
C ALA A 13 0.33 30.70 -0.19
N THR A 14 -0.57 30.24 -1.06
CA THR A 14 -1.89 29.73 -0.67
C THR A 14 -1.83 28.21 -0.47
N PRO A 15 -2.01 27.71 0.76
CA PRO A 15 -1.99 26.28 1.02
C PRO A 15 -3.24 25.57 0.47
N PHE A 16 -3.13 24.27 0.25
CA PHE A 16 -4.29 23.40 0.05
C PHE A 16 -5.00 23.20 1.38
N THR A 17 -6.33 23.39 1.41
CA THR A 17 -7.16 23.32 2.61
C THR A 17 -8.33 22.37 2.38
N GLY A 18 -8.45 21.33 3.20
CA GLY A 18 -9.51 20.33 3.06
C GLY A 18 -9.59 19.35 4.23
N HIS A 19 -8.45 18.78 4.63
CA HIS A 19 -8.37 17.93 5.82
C HIS A 19 -8.65 18.72 7.11
N THR A 20 -9.22 18.03 8.09
CA THR A 20 -9.60 18.61 9.39
C THR A 20 -8.63 18.24 10.51
N ALA A 21 -7.61 17.44 10.21
CA ALA A 21 -6.57 17.00 11.15
C ALA A 21 -5.20 16.90 10.44
N SER A 22 -4.21 16.30 11.11
CA SER A 22 -2.86 16.12 10.59
C SER A 22 -2.87 15.32 9.28
N VAL A 23 -2.12 15.78 8.30
CA VAL A 23 -1.89 15.07 7.03
C VAL A 23 -0.66 14.19 7.22
N GLU A 24 -0.84 12.88 7.07
CA GLU A 24 0.20 11.89 7.40
C GLU A 24 1.01 11.48 6.18
N ASP A 25 0.39 11.42 4.99
CA ASP A 25 1.07 11.03 3.76
C ASP A 25 0.45 11.71 2.52
N LEU A 26 1.24 11.83 1.45
CA LEU A 26 0.87 12.44 0.19
C LEU A 26 1.62 11.82 -0.98
N GLN A 27 0.90 11.50 -2.05
CA GLN A 27 1.50 10.97 -3.28
C GLN A 27 0.91 11.60 -4.54
N TRP A 28 1.80 12.01 -5.45
CA TRP A 28 1.43 12.45 -6.79
C TRP A 28 0.97 11.28 -7.65
N SER A 29 -0.05 11.54 -8.47
CA SER A 29 -0.44 10.64 -9.54
C SER A 29 0.73 10.42 -10.49
N SER A 30 0.85 9.19 -10.97
CA SER A 30 1.87 8.83 -11.96
C SER A 30 1.46 9.08 -13.40
N THR A 31 0.16 9.36 -13.61
CA THR A 31 -0.43 9.54 -14.94
C THR A 31 -0.98 10.95 -15.17
N GLU A 32 -1.15 11.73 -14.10
CA GLU A 32 -1.76 13.07 -14.14
C GLU A 32 -0.87 14.07 -13.39
N ASP A 33 -0.20 14.97 -14.10
CA ASP A 33 0.87 15.84 -13.58
C ASP A 33 0.44 16.79 -12.45
N HIS A 34 -0.87 17.04 -12.32
CA HIS A 34 -1.44 18.01 -11.38
C HIS A 34 -2.29 17.37 -10.30
N VAL A 35 -2.43 16.05 -10.33
CA VAL A 35 -3.25 15.31 -9.38
C VAL A 35 -2.38 14.68 -8.32
N PHE A 36 -2.78 14.82 -7.06
CA PHE A 36 -2.17 14.11 -5.95
C PHE A 36 -3.24 13.64 -4.96
N ALA A 37 -2.89 12.66 -4.14
CA ALA A 37 -3.70 12.15 -3.05
C ALA A 37 -3.02 12.50 -1.73
N SER A 38 -3.80 12.74 -0.68
CA SER A 38 -3.30 12.83 0.69
C SER A 38 -4.21 12.09 1.65
N CYS A 39 -3.66 11.66 2.79
CA CYS A 39 -4.42 11.02 3.87
C CYS A 39 -4.17 11.68 5.22
N SER A 40 -5.07 11.45 6.17
CA SER A 40 -5.11 12.24 7.40
C SER A 40 -5.66 11.45 8.60
N VAL A 41 -5.30 11.95 9.77
CA VAL A 41 -5.86 11.58 11.08
C VAL A 41 -7.39 11.75 11.13
N ASP A 42 -7.98 12.56 10.26
CA ASP A 42 -9.44 12.69 10.18
C ASP A 42 -10.15 11.43 9.61
N GLY A 43 -9.41 10.39 9.22
CA GLY A 43 -9.94 9.14 8.68
C GLY A 43 -10.27 9.20 7.18
N HIS A 44 -9.91 10.29 6.51
CA HIS A 44 -10.24 10.53 5.11
C HIS A 44 -9.01 10.53 4.20
N ILE A 45 -9.30 10.31 2.92
CA ILE A 45 -8.38 10.55 1.82
C ILE A 45 -8.96 11.66 0.95
N ALA A 46 -8.11 12.58 0.54
CA ALA A 46 -8.43 13.65 -0.39
C ALA A 46 -7.69 13.44 -1.70
N ILE A 47 -8.39 13.60 -2.83
CA ILE A 47 -7.79 13.70 -4.16
C ILE A 47 -7.85 15.17 -4.57
N TRP A 48 -6.73 15.71 -5.00
CA TRP A 48 -6.53 17.11 -5.32
C TRP A 48 -6.17 17.24 -6.79
N ASP A 49 -6.64 18.32 -7.41
CA ASP A 49 -6.13 18.78 -8.69
C ASP A 49 -5.60 20.21 -8.48
N ALA A 50 -4.27 20.35 -8.60
CA ALA A 50 -3.57 21.60 -8.37
C ALA A 50 -3.98 22.74 -9.33
N HIS A 51 -4.66 22.42 -10.44
CA HIS A 51 -5.22 23.39 -11.37
C HIS A 51 -6.62 23.89 -11.01
N LEU A 52 -7.43 23.04 -10.40
CA LEU A 52 -8.85 23.36 -10.13
C LEU A 52 -9.02 24.22 -8.88
N GLY A 53 -8.00 24.29 -8.02
CA GLY A 53 -7.97 25.16 -6.86
C GLY A 53 -7.21 24.55 -5.69
N LYS A 54 -7.51 25.06 -4.50
CA LYS A 54 -6.87 24.64 -3.23
C LYS A 54 -7.77 23.78 -2.35
N SER A 55 -8.91 23.35 -2.87
CA SER A 55 -9.85 22.42 -2.21
C SER A 55 -9.77 21.03 -2.84
N PRO A 56 -10.09 19.95 -2.10
CA PRO A 56 -10.14 18.61 -2.66
C PRO A 56 -11.14 18.53 -3.82
N ALA A 57 -10.75 17.85 -4.91
CA ALA A 57 -11.67 17.46 -5.97
C ALA A 57 -12.55 16.28 -5.51
N ILE A 58 -11.98 15.37 -4.73
CA ILE A 58 -12.69 14.26 -4.09
C ILE A 58 -12.24 14.19 -2.63
N TYR A 59 -13.18 13.93 -1.72
CA TYR A 59 -12.93 13.75 -0.30
C TYR A 59 -13.83 12.64 0.22
N PHE A 60 -13.24 11.56 0.73
CA PHE A 60 -14.00 10.39 1.15
C PHE A 60 -13.43 9.75 2.42
N LYS A 61 -14.32 9.17 3.23
CA LYS A 61 -13.93 8.44 4.43
C LYS A 61 -13.32 7.11 4.03
N ALA A 62 -12.04 6.91 4.31
CA ALA A 62 -11.31 5.70 3.94
C ALA A 62 -11.34 4.67 5.08
N HIS A 63 -11.17 5.13 6.33
CA HIS A 63 -11.11 4.31 7.54
C HIS A 63 -11.90 4.94 8.69
N ASN A 64 -12.11 4.18 9.77
CA ASN A 64 -12.74 4.69 11.01
C ASN A 64 -11.73 5.21 12.04
N ALA A 65 -10.44 5.05 11.76
CA ALA A 65 -9.31 5.58 12.51
C ALA A 65 -8.39 6.35 11.54
N ASP A 66 -7.28 6.87 12.07
CA ASP A 66 -6.29 7.67 11.37
C ASP A 66 -5.76 6.92 10.14
N VAL A 67 -5.64 7.61 9.01
CA VAL A 67 -5.01 7.05 7.81
C VAL A 67 -3.56 7.51 7.78
N ASN A 68 -2.65 6.58 8.08
CA ASN A 68 -1.24 6.88 8.30
C ASN A 68 -0.45 6.95 6.99
N VAL A 69 -0.80 6.10 6.01
CA VAL A 69 -0.02 5.91 4.78
C VAL A 69 -0.92 5.58 3.60
N ILE A 70 -0.50 6.00 2.40
CA ILE A 70 -1.15 5.67 1.14
C ILE A 70 -0.13 5.19 0.09
N SER A 71 -0.60 4.34 -0.82
CA SER A 71 0.19 3.93 -1.98
C SER A 71 -0.67 3.84 -3.22
N TRP A 72 -0.33 4.64 -4.22
CA TRP A 72 -0.92 4.71 -5.53
C TRP A 72 -0.21 3.74 -6.45
N ASN A 73 -0.97 2.79 -6.98
CA ASN A 73 -0.42 1.76 -7.84
C ASN A 73 0.07 2.37 -9.15
N ARG A 74 1.36 2.21 -9.44
CA ARG A 74 2.02 2.80 -10.62
C ARG A 74 1.75 2.02 -11.91
N LEU A 75 1.36 0.75 -11.79
CA LEU A 75 1.08 -0.14 -12.92
C LEU A 75 -0.43 -0.22 -13.22
N ALA A 76 -1.27 -0.03 -12.21
CA ALA A 76 -2.71 0.10 -12.32
C ALA A 76 -3.16 1.41 -11.65
N SER A 77 -2.96 2.54 -12.32
CA SER A 77 -3.15 3.92 -11.79
C SER A 77 -4.55 4.25 -11.27
N VAL A 78 -5.50 3.35 -11.41
CA VAL A 78 -6.84 3.49 -10.84
C VAL A 78 -6.92 2.99 -9.40
N MET A 79 -5.91 2.26 -8.92
CA MET A 79 -5.89 1.64 -7.59
C MET A 79 -5.09 2.47 -6.60
N LEU A 80 -5.70 2.73 -5.44
CA LEU A 80 -5.08 3.36 -4.29
C LEU A 80 -5.21 2.43 -3.09
N ALA A 81 -4.09 2.18 -2.41
CA ALA A 81 -4.06 1.48 -1.12
C ALA A 81 -3.90 2.49 0.01
N SER A 82 -4.46 2.17 1.18
CA SER A 82 -4.35 2.99 2.39
C SER A 82 -4.21 2.13 3.63
N GLY A 83 -3.32 2.53 4.54
CA GLY A 83 -3.08 1.88 5.83
C GLY A 83 -3.52 2.75 7.00
N SER A 84 -4.11 2.12 8.02
CA SER A 84 -4.75 2.80 9.14
C SER A 84 -4.15 2.43 10.49
N ASP A 85 -4.34 3.31 11.47
CA ASP A 85 -3.86 3.14 12.84
C ASP A 85 -4.55 1.98 13.58
N ASP A 86 -5.75 1.59 13.13
CA ASP A 86 -6.45 0.39 13.63
C ASP A 86 -5.88 -0.94 13.11
N GLY A 87 -4.78 -0.91 12.34
CA GLY A 87 -4.14 -2.08 11.75
C GLY A 87 -4.85 -2.63 10.51
N THR A 88 -5.88 -1.94 10.02
CA THR A 88 -6.52 -2.29 8.76
C THR A 88 -5.84 -1.61 7.58
N PHE A 89 -5.96 -2.21 6.41
CA PHE A 89 -5.65 -1.55 5.15
C PHE A 89 -6.71 -1.85 4.11
N SER A 90 -6.90 -0.93 3.16
CA SER A 90 -7.93 -1.01 2.13
C SER A 90 -7.34 -0.72 0.77
N ILE A 91 -7.97 -1.26 -0.28
CA ILE A 91 -7.68 -0.94 -1.68
C ILE A 91 -8.94 -0.40 -2.32
N ARG A 92 -8.81 0.69 -3.06
CA ARG A 92 -9.93 1.37 -3.71
C ARG A 92 -9.65 1.63 -5.19
N ASP A 93 -10.69 1.46 -6.01
CA ASP A 93 -10.73 1.88 -7.40
C ASP A 93 -11.26 3.32 -7.49
N LEU A 94 -10.37 4.25 -7.82
CA LEU A 94 -10.64 5.68 -7.88
C LEU A 94 -11.70 6.04 -8.93
N ARG A 95 -11.91 5.22 -9.97
CA ARG A 95 -12.92 5.47 -11.01
C ARG A 95 -14.35 5.28 -10.49
N LEU A 96 -14.49 4.48 -9.43
CA LEU A 96 -15.76 4.12 -8.83
C LEU A 96 -16.10 5.00 -7.62
N LEU A 97 -15.24 5.97 -7.29
CA LEU A 97 -15.53 6.98 -6.28
C LEU A 97 -16.70 7.85 -6.76
N SER A 98 -17.84 7.65 -6.12
CA SER A 98 -19.04 8.46 -6.37
C SER A 98 -19.50 9.10 -5.07
N PRO A 99 -19.25 10.40 -4.85
CA PRO A 99 -19.73 11.10 -3.66
C PRO A 99 -21.25 11.21 -3.58
N LYS A 100 -21.98 10.78 -4.63
CA LYS A 100 -23.44 10.84 -4.73
C LYS A 100 -24.09 9.46 -4.60
N SER A 101 -23.32 8.38 -4.43
CA SER A 101 -23.86 7.03 -4.30
C SER A 101 -23.97 6.64 -2.83
N GLU A 102 -25.10 6.06 -2.45
CA GLU A 102 -25.30 5.45 -1.12
C GLU A 102 -24.46 4.18 -0.93
N GLU A 103 -24.02 3.54 -2.02
CA GLU A 103 -23.17 2.35 -1.99
C GLU A 103 -21.74 2.72 -2.39
N ASP A 104 -20.78 2.41 -1.51
CA ASP A 104 -19.36 2.58 -1.79
C ASP A 104 -18.82 1.43 -2.67
N LYS A 105 -18.98 1.60 -3.98
CA LYS A 105 -18.47 0.65 -4.98
C LYS A 105 -16.98 0.78 -5.24
N SER A 106 -16.32 1.76 -4.63
CA SER A 106 -14.88 1.98 -4.82
C SER A 106 -14.05 0.99 -4.01
N LEU A 107 -14.57 0.43 -2.92
CA LEU A 107 -13.85 -0.50 -2.07
C LEU A 107 -13.66 -1.85 -2.77
N VAL A 108 -12.43 -2.14 -3.19
CA VAL A 108 -12.05 -3.39 -3.86
C VAL A 108 -11.74 -4.47 -2.83
N ALA A 109 -10.98 -4.11 -1.79
CA ALA A 109 -10.62 -5.03 -0.72
C ALA A 109 -10.40 -4.27 0.59
N HIS A 110 -10.67 -4.94 1.71
CA HIS A 110 -10.42 -4.45 3.05
C HIS A 110 -9.89 -5.60 3.91
N PHE A 111 -8.72 -5.39 4.51
CA PHE A 111 -8.00 -6.43 5.25
C PHE A 111 -7.91 -6.06 6.72
N GLN A 112 -8.31 -7.00 7.58
CA GLN A 112 -8.26 -6.88 9.04
C GLN A 112 -7.32 -7.92 9.65
N TYR A 113 -6.05 -7.87 9.21
CA TYR A 113 -5.04 -8.84 9.59
C TYR A 113 -4.17 -8.35 10.75
N HIS A 114 -3.42 -7.27 10.52
CA HIS A 114 -2.52 -6.68 11.51
C HIS A 114 -3.29 -6.22 12.75
N LYS A 115 -2.60 -6.23 13.90
CA LYS A 115 -3.22 -5.92 15.22
C LYS A 115 -2.77 -4.59 15.80
N HIS A 116 -1.88 -3.90 15.10
CA HIS A 116 -1.29 -2.62 15.47
C HIS A 116 -1.19 -1.73 14.22
N PRO A 117 -0.94 -0.42 14.39
CA PRO A 117 -0.92 0.55 13.30
C PRO A 117 -0.13 0.10 12.08
N ILE A 118 -0.70 0.32 10.89
CA ILE A 118 0.04 0.20 9.64
C ILE A 118 1.06 1.34 9.58
N THR A 119 2.33 1.01 9.37
CA THR A 119 3.45 1.96 9.35
C THR A 119 3.93 2.26 7.94
N SER A 120 3.78 1.32 7.01
CA SER A 120 4.14 1.51 5.60
C SER A 120 3.30 0.60 4.71
N ILE A 121 2.96 1.08 3.51
CA ILE A 121 2.27 0.31 2.47
C ILE A 121 2.85 0.70 1.12
N GLU A 122 3.21 -0.28 0.29
CA GLU A 122 3.77 0.01 -1.05
C GLU A 122 3.36 -1.03 -2.08
N TRP A 123 2.76 -0.57 -3.19
CA TRP A 123 2.58 -1.38 -4.38
C TRP A 123 3.92 -1.75 -5.01
N SER A 124 4.03 -2.99 -5.47
CA SER A 124 5.19 -3.43 -6.24
C SER A 124 5.33 -2.58 -7.52
N PRO A 125 6.53 -2.05 -7.81
CA PRO A 125 6.79 -1.38 -9.07
C PRO A 125 6.91 -2.35 -10.25
N HIS A 126 6.90 -3.67 -9.98
CA HIS A 126 7.10 -4.73 -10.96
C HIS A 126 5.83 -5.55 -11.24
N GLU A 127 4.88 -5.58 -10.30
CA GLU A 127 3.65 -6.40 -10.37
C GLU A 127 2.43 -5.63 -9.90
N ALA A 128 1.42 -5.47 -10.77
CA ALA A 128 0.26 -4.61 -10.48
C ALA A 128 -0.68 -5.16 -9.40
N SER A 129 -0.66 -6.45 -9.10
CA SER A 129 -1.50 -7.09 -8.06
C SER A 129 -0.81 -7.22 -6.71
N THR A 130 0.49 -6.91 -6.63
CA THR A 130 1.31 -7.20 -5.46
C THR A 130 1.58 -5.93 -4.65
N LEU A 131 1.44 -6.02 -3.33
CA LEU A 131 1.81 -4.94 -2.41
C LEU A 131 2.46 -5.50 -1.15
N ALA A 132 3.27 -4.68 -0.48
CA ALA A 132 3.84 -4.97 0.81
C ALA A 132 3.27 -4.02 1.87
N VAL A 133 3.05 -4.55 3.07
CA VAL A 133 2.50 -3.83 4.23
C VAL A 133 3.37 -4.11 5.44
N SER A 134 3.78 -3.08 6.19
CA SER A 134 4.39 -3.23 7.51
C SER A 134 3.53 -2.63 8.60
N SER A 135 3.62 -3.22 9.79
CA SER A 135 2.89 -2.75 10.96
C SER A 135 3.79 -2.69 12.19
N SER A 136 3.37 -1.86 13.15
CA SER A 136 3.92 -1.82 14.50
C SER A 136 3.75 -3.15 15.27
N ASP A 137 3.04 -4.13 14.70
CA ASP A 137 2.97 -5.51 15.22
C ASP A 137 4.22 -6.35 14.92
N ASN A 138 5.26 -5.74 14.33
CA ASN A 138 6.53 -6.36 13.97
C ASN A 138 6.46 -7.30 12.76
N GLN A 139 5.42 -7.17 11.94
CA GLN A 139 5.26 -7.95 10.73
C GLN A 139 5.38 -7.07 9.49
N LEU A 140 6.10 -7.59 8.49
CA LEU A 140 6.02 -7.14 7.11
C LEU A 140 5.43 -8.26 6.28
N ILE A 141 4.38 -7.98 5.53
CA ILE A 141 3.62 -8.97 4.77
C ILE A 141 3.54 -8.54 3.32
N ILE A 142 3.75 -9.50 2.42
CA ILE A 142 3.52 -9.32 0.99
C ILE A 142 2.18 -9.97 0.65
N TRP A 143 1.37 -9.22 -0.06
CA TRP A 143 0.03 -9.56 -0.50
C TRP A 143 0.00 -9.61 -2.02
N ASP A 144 -0.63 -10.63 -2.59
CA ASP A 144 -0.94 -10.70 -4.03
C ASP A 144 -2.46 -10.85 -4.21
N LEU A 145 -3.05 -9.81 -4.79
CA LEU A 145 -4.49 -9.70 -5.01
C LEU A 145 -5.00 -10.56 -6.17
N SER A 146 -4.10 -11.14 -6.96
CA SER A 146 -4.47 -12.10 -8.01
C SER A 146 -4.75 -13.50 -7.45
N LEU A 147 -4.33 -13.76 -6.20
CA LEU A 147 -4.54 -15.04 -5.55
C LEU A 147 -5.97 -15.18 -5.05
N GLU A 148 -6.59 -16.29 -5.45
CA GLU A 148 -7.89 -16.74 -4.98
C GLU A 148 -7.73 -17.99 -4.11
N LYS A 149 -8.71 -18.23 -3.24
CA LYS A 149 -8.71 -19.44 -2.41
C LYS A 149 -8.99 -20.66 -3.28
N ASP A 150 -8.01 -21.55 -3.41
CA ASP A 150 -8.19 -22.87 -4.01
C ASP A 150 -8.42 -23.92 -2.91
N GLU A 151 -9.69 -24.29 -2.72
CA GLU A 151 -10.11 -25.25 -1.68
C GLU A 151 -9.54 -26.65 -1.91
N GLU A 152 -9.30 -27.05 -3.17
CA GLU A 152 -8.78 -28.37 -3.52
C GLU A 152 -7.29 -28.46 -3.19
N GLN A 153 -6.50 -27.44 -3.55
CA GLN A 153 -5.09 -27.35 -3.17
C GLN A 153 -4.88 -27.26 -1.66
N GLU A 154 -5.73 -26.51 -0.94
CA GLU A 154 -5.67 -26.40 0.52
C GLU A 154 -5.96 -27.76 1.19
N ALA A 155 -6.96 -28.50 0.70
CA ALA A 155 -7.28 -29.83 1.19
C ALA A 155 -6.15 -30.83 0.92
N GLU A 156 -5.54 -30.80 -0.28
CA GLU A 156 -4.37 -31.61 -0.59
C GLU A 156 -3.17 -31.27 0.30
N PHE A 157 -2.89 -29.98 0.54
CA PHE A 157 -1.79 -29.54 1.38
C PHE A 157 -1.99 -29.98 2.83
N LYS A 158 -3.20 -29.83 3.38
CA LYS A 158 -3.56 -30.33 4.72
C LYS A 158 -3.41 -31.86 4.80
N ALA A 159 -3.84 -32.58 3.77
CA ALA A 159 -3.69 -34.03 3.69
C ALA A 159 -2.22 -34.48 3.62
N LYS A 160 -1.38 -33.76 2.86
CA LYS A 160 0.06 -34.04 2.74
C LYS A 160 0.86 -33.67 3.99
N THR A 161 0.44 -32.65 4.73
CA THR A 161 1.24 -32.05 5.82
C THR A 161 0.84 -32.52 7.24
N LYS A 162 -0.04 -33.52 7.37
CA LYS A 162 -0.41 -34.19 8.64
C LYS A 162 -0.43 -33.25 9.86
N GLU A 163 -1.36 -32.29 9.94
CA GLU A 163 -1.62 -31.48 11.16
C GLU A 163 -0.39 -30.85 11.88
N GLN A 164 0.80 -30.78 11.25
CA GLN A 164 2.02 -30.31 11.91
C GLN A 164 2.26 -28.81 11.72
N VAL A 165 1.45 -28.15 10.90
CA VAL A 165 1.52 -26.71 10.70
C VAL A 165 0.45 -26.08 11.57
N ASN A 166 0.85 -25.38 12.63
CA ASN A 166 0.01 -24.42 13.36
C ASN A 166 -0.27 -23.20 12.46
N ALA A 167 -0.80 -23.41 11.26
CA ALA A 167 -1.27 -22.33 10.41
C ALA A 167 -2.52 -21.74 11.08
N PRO A 168 -2.59 -20.41 11.26
CA PRO A 168 -3.80 -19.75 11.72
C PRO A 168 -4.99 -20.18 10.85
N ALA A 169 -6.12 -20.50 11.47
CA ALA A 169 -7.25 -21.13 10.79
C ALA A 169 -7.93 -20.22 9.74
N ASP A 170 -7.56 -18.95 9.66
CA ASP A 170 -8.22 -17.93 8.84
C ASP A 170 -7.21 -16.94 8.22
N LEU A 171 -6.19 -17.48 7.53
CA LEU A 171 -5.28 -16.65 6.73
C LEU A 171 -5.97 -16.26 5.42
N PRO A 172 -5.97 -14.96 5.03
CA PRO A 172 -6.48 -14.56 3.73
C PRO A 172 -5.64 -15.21 2.61
N PRO A 173 -6.27 -15.71 1.52
CA PRO A 173 -5.55 -16.39 0.43
C PRO A 173 -4.56 -15.47 -0.31
N GLN A 174 -4.75 -14.15 -0.22
CA GLN A 174 -3.85 -13.15 -0.79
C GLN A 174 -2.53 -13.01 -0.03
N LEU A 175 -2.42 -13.55 1.18
CA LEU A 175 -1.19 -13.46 1.99
C LEU A 175 -0.12 -14.39 1.40
N LEU A 176 0.90 -13.80 0.78
CA LEU A 176 1.95 -14.52 0.05
C LEU A 176 3.18 -14.82 0.91
N PHE A 177 3.57 -13.87 1.77
CA PHE A 177 4.79 -14.00 2.57
C PHE A 177 4.71 -13.17 3.85
N VAL A 178 5.25 -13.69 4.95
CA VAL A 178 5.36 -12.98 6.23
C VAL A 178 6.82 -12.93 6.66
N HIS A 179 7.33 -11.73 6.86
CA HIS A 179 8.62 -11.47 7.48
C HIS A 179 8.42 -11.09 8.95
N GLN A 180 9.04 -11.86 9.85
CA GLN A 180 9.04 -11.63 11.30
C GLN A 180 10.47 -11.71 11.82
N GLY A 181 11.15 -10.56 11.89
CA GLY A 181 12.54 -10.50 12.33
C GLY A 181 13.05 -9.12 12.72
N GLN A 182 12.17 -8.13 12.79
CA GLN A 182 12.48 -6.74 13.12
C GLN A 182 11.48 -6.24 14.16
N LYS A 183 11.89 -5.31 15.02
CA LYS A 183 11.06 -4.71 16.06
C LYS A 183 10.77 -3.25 15.76
N ASP A 184 9.50 -2.88 15.83
CA ASP A 184 9.00 -1.53 15.57
C ASP A 184 9.36 -1.06 14.15
N LEU A 185 8.81 -1.77 13.16
CA LEU A 185 8.97 -1.48 11.72
C LEU A 185 8.42 -0.09 11.39
N LYS A 186 9.23 0.72 10.70
CA LYS A 186 8.90 2.11 10.34
C LYS A 186 8.52 2.26 8.88
N GLU A 187 9.38 1.82 7.97
CA GLU A 187 9.21 2.01 6.53
C GLU A 187 9.59 0.73 5.80
N LEU A 188 8.98 0.51 4.64
CA LEU A 188 9.38 -0.48 3.66
C LEU A 188 9.43 0.14 2.28
N HIS A 189 10.34 -0.35 1.44
CA HIS A 189 10.43 0.03 0.03
C HIS A 189 10.77 -1.16 -0.86
N TRP A 190 10.12 -1.26 -2.01
CA TRP A 190 10.52 -2.20 -3.04
C TRP A 190 11.78 -1.71 -3.75
N HIS A 191 12.68 -2.64 -4.08
CA HIS A 191 13.84 -2.30 -4.88
C HIS A 191 13.43 -2.06 -6.35
N ALA A 192 13.61 -0.83 -6.82
CA ALA A 192 13.16 -0.42 -8.16
C ALA A 192 13.77 -1.20 -9.33
N GLN A 193 14.95 -1.82 -9.15
CA GLN A 193 15.65 -2.56 -10.22
C GLN A 193 15.68 -4.07 -10.01
N ILE A 194 15.31 -4.57 -8.83
CA ILE A 194 15.44 -5.99 -8.48
C ILE A 194 14.07 -6.49 -8.06
N PRO A 195 13.32 -7.15 -8.96
CA PRO A 195 12.00 -7.69 -8.64
C PRO A 195 12.05 -8.60 -7.42
N GLY A 196 11.03 -8.48 -6.56
CA GLY A 196 10.91 -9.28 -5.34
C GLY A 196 11.78 -8.84 -4.15
N MET A 197 12.70 -7.88 -4.32
CA MET A 197 13.52 -7.38 -3.21
C MET A 197 12.82 -6.23 -2.48
N ILE A 198 12.79 -6.31 -1.15
CA ILE A 198 12.27 -5.28 -0.24
C ILE A 198 13.37 -4.86 0.73
N VAL A 199 13.44 -3.56 1.01
CA VAL A 199 14.22 -2.99 2.10
C VAL A 199 13.25 -2.51 3.18
N SER A 200 13.54 -2.78 4.45
CA SER A 200 12.71 -2.35 5.58
C SER A 200 13.55 -1.78 6.71
N THR A 201 13.07 -0.71 7.35
CA THR A 201 13.70 -0.10 8.53
C THR A 201 12.89 -0.32 9.78
N ALA A 202 13.55 -0.46 10.91
CA ALA A 202 12.95 -0.73 12.21
C ALA A 202 13.82 -0.15 13.33
N SER A 203 13.32 -0.15 14.57
CA SER A 203 14.09 0.35 15.72
C SER A 203 15.38 -0.42 15.98
N ASP A 204 15.45 -1.68 15.55
CA ASP A 204 16.58 -2.60 15.75
C ASP A 204 17.46 -2.78 14.50
N GLY A 205 17.19 -2.05 13.42
CA GLY A 205 18.05 -2.01 12.23
C GLY A 205 17.28 -1.93 10.92
N PHE A 206 17.95 -2.27 9.82
CA PHE A 206 17.30 -2.42 8.51
C PHE A 206 17.59 -3.80 7.94
N ASN A 207 16.64 -4.34 7.19
CA ASN A 207 16.78 -5.61 6.47
C ASN A 207 16.65 -5.38 4.98
N ILE A 208 17.29 -6.27 4.21
CA ILE A 208 17.06 -6.43 2.77
C ILE A 208 16.66 -7.89 2.58
N LEU A 209 15.47 -8.13 2.05
CA LEU A 209 14.92 -9.46 1.88
C LEU A 209 14.40 -9.67 0.46
N MET A 210 14.49 -10.90 -0.01
CA MET A 210 13.95 -11.34 -1.29
C MET A 210 13.30 -12.72 -1.07
N PRO A 211 11.96 -12.79 -1.01
CA PRO A 211 11.26 -14.05 -0.83
C PRO A 211 11.43 -14.96 -2.04
N SER A 212 11.81 -16.22 -1.81
CA SER A 212 12.08 -17.20 -2.87
C SER A 212 10.83 -17.64 -3.64
N ASN A 213 9.63 -17.31 -3.16
CA ASN A 213 8.34 -17.65 -3.76
C ASN A 213 7.79 -16.57 -4.70
N ILE A 214 8.45 -15.42 -4.82
CA ILE A 214 8.12 -14.41 -5.84
C ILE A 214 8.96 -14.74 -7.07
N GLN A 215 8.30 -15.01 -8.19
CA GLN A 215 8.92 -15.61 -9.38
C GLN A 215 9.94 -14.63 -9.99
N SER A 216 11.21 -14.75 -9.60
CA SER A 216 12.29 -13.95 -10.19
C SER A 216 12.62 -14.51 -11.57
N THR A 217 11.97 -14.03 -12.63
CA THR A 217 12.55 -14.17 -13.97
C THR A 217 13.68 -13.16 -14.09
N LEU A 218 14.84 -13.48 -13.51
CA LEU A 218 16.07 -12.84 -13.94
C LEU A 218 16.19 -13.06 -15.46
N PRO A 219 16.58 -12.04 -16.24
CA PRO A 219 16.87 -12.26 -17.65
C PRO A 219 17.89 -13.38 -17.73
N SER A 220 17.52 -14.49 -18.37
CA SER A 220 18.47 -15.56 -18.67
C SER A 220 19.66 -14.92 -19.36
N GLU A 221 20.86 -15.03 -18.79
CA GLU A 221 22.07 -14.59 -19.47
C GLU A 221 22.11 -15.29 -20.83
N GLY A 222 21.96 -14.49 -21.89
CA GLY A 222 22.09 -14.96 -23.26
C GLY A 222 23.49 -15.48 -23.46
N VAL A 223 23.59 -16.77 -23.80
CA VAL A 223 24.81 -17.43 -24.30
C VAL A 223 25.19 -16.86 -25.66
#